data_AF-A0A7J6PP16-F1
#
_entry.id   AF-A0A7J6PP16-F1
#
_cell.length_a   1.000
_cell.length_b   1.000
_cell.length_c   1.000
_cell.angle_alpha   90.00
_cell.angle_beta   90.00
_cell.angle_gamma   90.00
#
_symmetry.space_group_name_H-M   'P 1'
#
loop_
_entity.id
_entity.type
_entity.pdbx_description
1 polymer ?
#
loop_
_entity_poly.entity_id
_entity_poly.type
_entity_poly.pdbx_seq_one_letter_code
_entity_poly.pdbx_strand_id
1 'polypeptide(L)'
;MEFEFKSAVQKRQAEQRKRAAQFRKRQEHAQKIREEAAARTEEMLQANTQRKIQAHMVEVRDQGAPDGGVTFEEVLQWLPNDTLKGDRVDLPQEVLEKLQTFGDKVKFPLMFEIYNQSKDTRLHCGVREFSAPAGQVLVGSQLVRGLGLKLGESVWLRYKALPLCTSVKLVASGSTLGDYRDFRSVLERFLSANFCTLSLGQVFEVGGVKVQ
;
A
#
# COMPACT_ATOMS: atom_id res chain seq x y z
N MET A 1 -63.03 -33.18 -26.17
CA MET A 1 -62.79 -31.77 -25.78
C MET A 1 -61.74 -31.59 -24.67
N GLU A 2 -61.52 -32.54 -23.75
CA GLU A 2 -60.49 -32.38 -22.70
C GLU A 2 -59.03 -32.52 -23.17
N PHE A 3 -58.79 -33.18 -24.31
CA PHE A 3 -57.44 -33.47 -24.82
C PHE A 3 -56.74 -32.23 -25.42
N GLU A 4 -57.51 -31.33 -26.04
CA GLU A 4 -57.00 -30.09 -26.62
C GLU A 4 -56.64 -29.04 -25.55
N PHE A 5 -57.38 -29.02 -24.44
CA PHE A 5 -57.11 -28.11 -23.32
C PHE A 5 -55.82 -28.48 -22.58
N LYS A 6 -55.54 -29.79 -22.37
CA LYS A 6 -54.28 -30.29 -21.80
C LYS A 6 -53.07 -29.96 -22.69
N SER A 7 -53.22 -30.10 -24.01
CA SER A 7 -52.20 -29.74 -25.01
C SER A 7 -51.89 -28.24 -25.02
N ALA A 8 -52.92 -27.38 -24.96
CA ALA A 8 -52.74 -25.93 -24.92
C ALA A 8 -52.03 -25.44 -23.65
N VAL A 9 -52.35 -26.02 -22.49
CA VAL A 9 -51.67 -25.72 -21.22
C VAL A 9 -50.21 -26.17 -21.24
N GLN A 10 -49.91 -27.36 -21.77
CA GLN A 10 -48.53 -27.83 -21.95
C GLN A 10 -47.71 -26.94 -22.88
N LYS A 11 -48.31 -26.49 -24.00
CA LYS A 11 -47.64 -25.60 -24.96
C LYS A 11 -47.31 -24.25 -24.33
N ARG A 12 -48.24 -23.67 -23.56
CA ARG A 12 -48.04 -22.42 -22.80
C ARG A 12 -46.99 -22.56 -21.70
N GLN A 13 -46.97 -23.68 -20.99
CA GLN A 13 -45.95 -23.98 -19.97
C GLN A 13 -44.55 -24.17 -20.58
N ALA A 14 -44.45 -24.87 -21.72
CA ALA A 14 -43.19 -25.05 -22.43
C ALA A 14 -42.63 -23.73 -22.98
N GLU A 15 -43.49 -22.85 -23.48
CA GLU A 15 -43.11 -21.52 -23.95
C GLU A 15 -42.64 -20.61 -22.80
N GLN A 16 -43.33 -20.64 -21.66
CA GLN A 16 -42.90 -19.93 -20.44
C GLN A 16 -41.55 -20.42 -19.93
N ARG A 17 -41.31 -21.74 -19.91
CA ARG A 17 -40.02 -22.32 -19.53
C ARG A 17 -38.89 -21.94 -20.49
N LYS A 18 -39.15 -21.92 -21.81
CA LYS A 18 -38.17 -21.47 -22.81
C LYS A 18 -37.80 -20.00 -22.65
N ARG A 19 -38.79 -19.13 -22.42
CA ARG A 19 -38.57 -17.70 -22.16
C ARG A 19 -37.79 -17.46 -20.87
N ALA A 20 -38.13 -18.17 -19.78
CA ALA A 20 -37.40 -18.09 -18.52
C ALA A 20 -35.94 -18.57 -18.67
N ALA A 21 -35.70 -19.66 -19.41
CA ALA A 21 -34.35 -20.16 -19.67
C ALA A 21 -33.52 -19.20 -20.54
N GLN A 22 -34.12 -18.59 -21.57
CA GLN A 22 -33.43 -17.58 -22.41
C GLN A 22 -33.13 -16.31 -21.63
N PHE A 23 -34.03 -15.86 -20.76
CA PHE A 23 -33.81 -14.71 -19.91
C PHE A 23 -32.67 -14.96 -18.93
N ARG A 24 -32.64 -16.13 -18.29
CA ARG A 24 -31.54 -16.53 -17.40
C ARG A 24 -30.19 -16.63 -18.14
N LYS A 25 -30.14 -17.25 -19.32
CA LYS A 25 -28.91 -17.28 -20.15
C LYS A 25 -28.44 -15.89 -20.56
N ARG A 26 -29.37 -14.98 -20.90
CA ARG A 26 -29.04 -13.58 -21.22
C ARG A 26 -28.53 -12.82 -20.01
N GLN A 27 -29.12 -13.02 -18.82
CA GLN A 27 -28.63 -12.43 -17.58
C GLN A 27 -27.23 -12.95 -17.23
N GLU A 28 -27.00 -14.26 -17.31
CA GLU A 28 -25.68 -14.86 -17.06
C GLU A 28 -24.62 -14.33 -18.05
N HIS A 29 -24.96 -14.21 -19.33
CA HIS A 29 -24.02 -13.68 -20.33
C HIS A 29 -23.78 -12.17 -20.17
N ALA A 30 -24.82 -11.39 -19.89
CA ALA A 30 -24.71 -9.95 -19.63
C ALA A 30 -23.91 -9.68 -18.35
N GLN A 31 -24.07 -10.51 -17.33
CA GLN A 31 -23.29 -10.44 -16.10
C GLN A 31 -21.82 -10.76 -16.35
N LYS A 32 -21.50 -11.82 -17.10
CA LYS A 32 -20.12 -12.14 -17.49
C LYS A 32 -19.45 -11.01 -18.28
N ILE A 33 -20.14 -10.45 -19.28
CA ILE A 33 -19.61 -9.32 -20.06
C ILE A 33 -19.36 -8.10 -19.15
N ARG A 34 -20.26 -7.83 -18.19
CA ARG A 34 -20.11 -6.72 -17.24
C ARG A 34 -18.95 -6.95 -16.26
N GLU A 35 -18.79 -8.16 -15.74
CA GLU A 35 -17.68 -8.56 -14.87
C GLU A 35 -16.33 -8.46 -15.61
N GLU A 36 -16.25 -8.97 -16.84
CA GLU A 36 -15.06 -8.85 -17.69
C GLU A 36 -14.75 -7.39 -18.06
N ALA A 37 -15.77 -6.58 -18.36
CA ALA A 37 -15.60 -5.16 -18.63
C ALA A 37 -15.11 -4.40 -17.38
N ALA A 38 -15.66 -4.69 -16.20
CA ALA A 38 -15.22 -4.12 -14.93
C ALA A 38 -13.75 -4.49 -14.64
N ALA A 39 -13.39 -5.77 -14.79
CA ALA A 39 -12.01 -6.25 -14.61
C ALA A 39 -11.03 -5.52 -15.56
N ARG A 40 -11.35 -5.39 -16.85
CA ARG A 40 -10.50 -4.66 -17.81
C ARG A 40 -10.36 -3.17 -17.47
N THR A 41 -11.43 -2.53 -17.01
CA THR A 41 -11.35 -1.12 -16.59
C THR A 41 -10.49 -0.95 -15.35
N GLU A 42 -10.58 -1.87 -14.39
CA GLU A 42 -9.75 -1.86 -13.18
C GLU A 42 -8.27 -2.09 -13.52
N GLU A 43 -7.96 -3.07 -14.37
CA GLU A 43 -6.59 -3.31 -14.86
C GLU A 43 -6.01 -2.08 -15.57
N MET A 44 -6.79 -1.42 -16.43
CA MET A 44 -6.35 -0.21 -17.13
C MET A 44 -6.11 0.96 -16.16
N LEU A 45 -6.99 1.14 -15.16
CA LEU A 45 -6.82 2.17 -14.12
C LEU A 45 -5.59 1.90 -13.26
N GLN A 46 -5.34 0.64 -12.89
CA GLN A 46 -4.15 0.23 -12.15
C GLN A 46 -2.88 0.49 -12.97
N ALA A 47 -2.84 0.07 -14.23
CA ALA A 47 -1.70 0.30 -15.12
C ALA A 47 -1.41 1.80 -15.32
N ASN A 48 -2.45 2.62 -15.51
CA ASN A 48 -2.30 4.07 -15.62
C ASN A 48 -1.81 4.70 -14.32
N THR A 49 -2.29 4.24 -13.17
CA THR A 49 -1.85 4.72 -11.85
C THR A 49 -0.40 4.36 -11.62
N GLN A 50 -0.01 3.12 -11.92
CA GLN A 50 1.35 2.63 -11.77
C GLN A 50 2.33 3.37 -12.69
N ARG A 51 1.95 3.64 -13.93
CA ARG A 51 2.75 4.48 -14.84
C ARG A 51 2.98 5.89 -14.30
N LYS A 52 1.94 6.53 -13.73
CA LYS A 52 2.08 7.86 -13.11
C LYS A 52 3.03 7.84 -11.91
N ILE A 53 2.92 6.82 -11.07
CA ILE A 53 3.82 6.64 -9.92
C ILE A 53 5.25 6.47 -10.41
N GLN A 54 5.47 5.59 -11.40
CA GLN A 54 6.80 5.33 -11.93
C GLN A 54 7.41 6.58 -12.58
N ALA A 55 6.64 7.32 -13.38
CA ALA A 55 7.10 8.58 -13.96
C ALA A 55 7.52 9.59 -12.89
N HIS A 56 6.70 9.78 -11.85
CA HIS A 56 7.02 10.69 -10.75
C HIS A 56 8.24 10.24 -9.94
N MET A 57 8.41 8.93 -9.72
CA MET A 57 9.60 8.39 -9.05
C MET A 57 10.89 8.64 -9.85
N VAL A 58 10.83 8.60 -11.18
CA VAL A 58 11.96 8.94 -12.05
C VAL A 58 12.30 10.42 -11.94
N GLU A 59 11.30 11.30 -11.93
CA GLU A 59 11.51 12.75 -11.76
C GLU A 59 12.09 13.10 -10.38
N VAL A 60 11.60 12.48 -9.31
CA VAL A 60 12.11 12.69 -7.94
C VAL A 60 13.54 12.15 -7.78
N ARG A 61 13.92 11.12 -8.55
CA ARG A 61 15.28 10.53 -8.51
C ARG A 61 16.35 11.49 -9.05
N ASP A 62 16.00 12.41 -9.95
CA ASP A 62 16.93 13.38 -10.54
C ASP A 62 17.05 14.67 -9.72
N GLN A 63 16.22 14.84 -8.69
CA GLN A 63 16.38 15.89 -7.70
C GLN A 63 17.51 15.51 -6.72
N GLY A 64 18.74 15.88 -7.09
CA GLY A 64 19.90 15.83 -6.20
C GLY A 64 19.63 16.51 -4.84
N ALA A 65 20.30 15.98 -3.80
CA ALA A 65 19.93 16.09 -2.39
C ALA A 65 19.49 17.50 -1.90
N PRO A 66 18.21 17.68 -1.49
CA PRO A 66 17.78 18.84 -0.70
C PRO A 66 18.31 18.82 0.75
N ASP A 67 19.08 17.80 1.13
CA ASP A 67 19.41 17.41 2.51
C ASP A 67 20.52 18.25 3.16
N GLY A 68 20.67 19.53 2.79
CA GLY A 68 21.67 20.42 3.39
C GLY A 68 23.13 19.95 3.26
N GLY A 69 23.40 19.02 2.33
CA GLY A 69 24.71 18.40 2.12
C GLY A 69 25.04 17.24 3.07
N VAL A 70 24.06 16.66 3.77
CA VAL A 70 24.26 15.44 4.57
C VAL A 70 24.12 14.21 3.67
N THR A 71 25.23 13.56 3.38
CA THR A 71 25.27 12.30 2.61
C THR A 71 25.50 11.12 3.55
N PHE A 72 24.62 10.97 4.54
CA PHE A 72 24.67 9.80 5.41
C PHE A 72 24.02 8.62 4.70
N GLU A 73 24.78 7.55 4.51
CA GLU A 73 24.35 6.30 3.89
C GLU A 73 25.04 5.12 4.60
N GLU A 74 24.25 4.16 5.04
CA GLU A 74 24.70 2.95 5.74
C GLU A 74 23.98 1.73 5.18
N VAL A 75 24.67 0.60 5.17
CA VAL A 75 24.06 -0.70 4.86
C VAL A 75 23.92 -1.46 6.16
N LEU A 76 22.68 -1.77 6.53
CA LEU A 76 22.36 -2.47 7.77
C LEU A 76 21.66 -3.80 7.47
N GLN A 77 21.95 -4.82 8.27
CA GLN A 77 21.18 -6.06 8.21
C GLN A 77 19.83 -5.85 8.87
N TRP A 78 18.74 -6.18 8.19
CA TRP A 78 17.41 -5.98 8.76
C TRP A 78 17.00 -7.19 9.61
N LEU A 79 16.26 -6.92 10.69
CA LEU A 79 15.60 -7.92 11.51
C LEU A 79 14.13 -7.55 11.75
N PRO A 80 13.21 -8.53 11.78
CA PRO A 80 11.81 -8.26 12.06
C PRO A 80 11.62 -7.87 13.53
N ASN A 81 10.76 -6.88 13.77
CA ASN A 81 10.28 -6.55 15.11
C ASN A 81 8.77 -6.27 15.08
N ASP A 82 7.99 -7.17 15.68
CA ASP A 82 6.52 -7.09 15.68
C ASP A 82 5.97 -5.99 16.58
N THR A 83 6.79 -5.43 17.48
CA THR A 83 6.39 -4.28 18.31
C THR A 83 6.31 -2.98 17.52
N LEU A 84 6.99 -2.92 16.36
CA LEU A 84 7.00 -1.75 15.49
C LEU A 84 5.72 -1.69 14.67
N LYS A 85 5.10 -0.51 14.68
CA LYS A 85 3.89 -0.20 13.92
C LYS A 85 4.18 0.85 12.86
N GLY A 86 3.54 0.69 11.70
CA GLY A 86 3.65 1.61 10.56
C GLY A 86 5.05 1.66 9.96
N ASP A 87 5.62 2.86 9.84
CA ASP A 87 6.90 3.13 9.17
C ASP A 87 8.05 3.45 10.12
N ARG A 88 7.91 3.10 11.41
CA ARG A 88 8.95 3.32 12.41
C ARG A 88 9.96 2.19 12.41
N VAL A 89 11.24 2.55 12.62
CA VAL A 89 12.36 1.61 12.75
C VAL A 89 13.16 1.90 14.02
N ASP A 90 13.82 0.87 14.55
CA ASP A 90 14.85 1.06 15.57
C ASP A 90 16.22 0.90 14.93
N LEU A 91 17.11 1.84 15.23
CA LEU A 91 18.45 1.91 14.66
C LEU A 91 19.51 1.60 15.71
N PRO A 92 20.75 1.25 15.31
CA PRO A 92 21.83 1.08 16.26
C PRO A 92 22.35 2.43 16.75
N GLN A 93 22.89 2.44 17.97
CA GLN A 93 23.53 3.63 18.58
C GLN A 93 24.59 4.26 17.67
N GLU A 94 25.32 3.43 16.92
CA GLU A 94 26.36 3.83 15.95
C GLU A 94 25.84 4.80 14.89
N VAL A 95 24.58 4.63 14.46
CA VAL A 95 23.95 5.52 13.49
C VAL A 95 23.73 6.90 14.11
N LEU A 96 23.29 6.98 15.37
CA LEU A 96 23.12 8.24 16.07
C LEU A 96 24.45 9.00 16.20
N GLU A 97 25.52 8.30 16.59
CA GLU A 97 26.86 8.89 16.74
C GLU A 97 27.36 9.46 15.41
N LYS A 98 27.18 8.72 14.30
CA LYS A 98 27.50 9.20 12.96
C LYS A 98 26.66 10.43 12.58
N LEU A 99 25.36 10.43 12.86
CA LEU A 99 24.49 11.58 12.58
C LEU A 99 24.90 12.83 13.37
N GLN A 100 25.34 12.68 14.62
CA GLN A 100 25.80 13.80 15.44
C GLN A 100 27.02 14.51 14.85
N THR A 101 27.87 13.82 14.08
CA THR A 101 29.01 14.45 13.39
C THR A 101 28.58 15.49 12.34
N PHE A 102 27.35 15.40 11.83
CA PHE A 102 26.79 16.36 10.88
C PHE A 102 26.18 17.61 11.57
N GLY A 103 26.08 17.61 12.90
CA GLY A 103 25.64 18.75 13.71
C GLY A 103 24.31 19.35 13.25
N ASP A 104 24.30 20.67 13.05
CA ASP A 104 23.10 21.46 12.72
C ASP A 104 22.46 21.13 11.36
N LYS A 105 23.13 20.35 10.52
CA LYS A 105 22.58 19.93 9.23
C LYS A 105 21.50 18.85 9.37
N VAL A 106 21.55 18.08 10.45
CA VAL A 106 20.56 17.04 10.76
C VAL A 106 19.43 17.66 11.56
N LYS A 107 18.25 17.69 10.95
CA LYS A 107 17.03 18.24 11.57
C LYS A 107 16.14 17.12 12.11
N PHE A 108 15.52 17.39 13.25
CA PHE A 108 14.44 16.57 13.78
C PHE A 108 13.10 16.96 13.12
N PRO A 109 12.19 16.00 12.89
CA PRO A 109 12.30 14.56 13.19
C PRO A 109 13.29 13.84 12.26
N LEU A 110 13.98 12.82 12.79
CA LEU A 110 14.94 12.03 12.01
C LEU A 110 14.21 11.08 11.06
N MET A 111 14.38 11.31 9.77
CA MET A 111 13.76 10.55 8.69
C MET A 111 14.82 9.98 7.77
N PHE A 112 14.54 8.79 7.25
CA PHE A 112 15.44 8.04 6.40
C PHE A 112 14.70 7.50 5.18
N GLU A 113 15.41 7.41 4.06
CA GLU A 113 15.05 6.54 2.96
C GLU A 113 15.62 5.14 3.28
N ILE A 114 14.75 4.14 3.23
CA ILE A 114 15.12 2.73 3.34
C ILE A 114 14.93 2.09 1.96
N TYR A 115 16.01 1.50 1.46
CA TYR A 115 16.07 0.95 0.12
C TYR A 115 16.44 -0.53 0.14
N ASN A 116 15.61 -1.33 -0.51
CA ASN A 116 15.90 -2.73 -0.80
C ASN A 116 16.46 -2.86 -2.22
N GLN A 117 17.76 -3.12 -2.30
CA GLN A 117 18.46 -3.28 -3.57
C GLN A 117 17.99 -4.51 -4.37
N SER A 118 17.60 -5.60 -3.69
CA SER A 118 17.16 -6.84 -4.35
C SER A 118 15.88 -6.65 -5.18
N LYS A 119 15.00 -5.74 -4.76
CA LYS A 119 13.69 -5.51 -5.40
C LYS A 119 13.54 -4.14 -6.03
N ASP A 120 14.59 -3.31 -5.94
CA ASP A 120 14.58 -1.90 -6.32
C ASP A 120 13.42 -1.10 -5.70
N THR A 121 13.06 -1.43 -4.45
CA THR A 121 11.95 -0.79 -3.72
C THR A 121 12.49 0.21 -2.70
N ARG A 122 11.96 1.42 -2.74
CA ARG A 122 12.32 2.53 -1.82
C ARG A 122 11.10 2.95 -1.03
N LEU A 123 11.26 3.02 0.28
CA LEU A 123 10.30 3.65 1.17
C LEU A 123 11.03 4.66 2.06
N HIS A 124 10.26 5.43 2.80
CA HIS A 124 10.75 6.29 3.84
C HIS A 124 10.31 5.75 5.20
N CYS A 125 11.10 6.02 6.22
CA CYS A 125 10.84 5.61 7.58
C CYS A 125 11.29 6.68 8.58
N GLY A 126 10.66 6.67 9.75
CA GLY A 126 11.05 7.48 10.91
C GLY A 126 11.76 6.63 11.96
N VAL A 127 12.62 7.26 12.76
CA VAL A 127 13.26 6.57 13.90
C VAL A 127 12.35 6.60 15.11
N ARG A 128 12.12 5.44 15.74
CA ARG A 128 11.48 5.34 17.05
C ARG A 128 12.52 5.49 18.16
N GLU A 129 13.54 4.64 18.14
CA GLU A 129 14.61 4.61 19.15
C GLU A 129 15.91 4.06 18.57
N PHE A 130 17.00 4.27 19.31
CA PHE A 130 18.33 3.78 18.97
C PHE A 130 18.72 2.56 19.83
N SER A 131 17.88 1.52 19.81
CA SER A 131 18.02 0.31 20.64
C SER A 131 18.43 -0.95 19.87
N ALA A 132 18.63 -0.83 18.55
CA ALA A 132 18.96 -2.00 17.73
C ALA A 132 20.41 -2.46 17.96
N PRO A 133 20.71 -3.76 17.78
CA PRO A 133 22.07 -4.25 17.83
C PRO A 133 22.97 -3.59 16.78
N ALA A 134 24.27 -3.48 17.07
CA ALA A 134 25.29 -2.95 16.16
C ALA A 134 25.20 -3.56 14.75
N GLY A 135 25.27 -2.71 13.72
CA GLY A 135 25.12 -3.11 12.31
C GLY A 135 23.75 -3.64 11.89
N GLN A 136 22.73 -3.57 12.75
CA GLN A 136 21.39 -4.11 12.49
C GLN A 136 20.30 -3.05 12.63
N VAL A 137 19.22 -3.20 11.86
CA VAL A 137 18.03 -2.35 11.93
C VAL A 137 16.80 -3.20 12.21
N LEU A 138 16.01 -2.79 13.20
CA LEU A 138 14.73 -3.44 13.50
C LEU A 138 13.64 -2.80 12.64
N VAL A 139 12.93 -3.64 11.87
CA VAL A 139 11.94 -3.20 10.89
C VAL A 139 10.58 -3.81 11.20
N GLY A 140 9.54 -2.98 11.19
CA GLY A 140 8.16 -3.43 11.40
C GLY A 140 7.57 -4.15 10.19
N SER A 141 6.52 -4.94 10.44
CA SER A 141 5.88 -5.81 9.43
C SER A 141 5.37 -5.06 8.19
N GLN A 142 4.88 -3.83 8.33
CA GLN A 142 4.38 -3.02 7.20
C GLN A 142 5.52 -2.61 6.26
N LEU A 143 6.67 -2.21 6.80
CA LEU A 143 7.86 -1.88 6.00
C LEU A 143 8.44 -3.13 5.35
N VAL A 144 8.50 -4.27 6.07
CA VAL A 144 8.95 -5.55 5.50
C VAL A 144 8.09 -5.93 4.29
N ARG A 145 6.76 -5.83 4.40
CA ARG A 145 5.84 -6.09 3.27
C ARG A 145 6.01 -5.09 2.13
N GLY A 146 6.06 -3.80 2.44
CA GLY A 146 6.14 -2.72 1.45
C GLY A 146 7.46 -2.73 0.65
N LEU A 147 8.59 -3.01 1.32
CA LEU A 147 9.89 -3.21 0.67
C LEU A 147 10.04 -4.61 0.07
N GLY A 148 9.21 -5.56 0.50
CA GLY A 148 9.29 -6.96 0.13
C GLY A 148 10.57 -7.64 0.62
N LEU A 149 11.04 -7.29 1.83
CA LEU A 149 12.28 -7.82 2.40
C LEU A 149 12.20 -9.33 2.66
N LYS A 150 13.30 -10.03 2.44
CA LYS A 150 13.49 -11.44 2.81
C LYS A 150 14.56 -11.58 3.89
N LEU A 151 14.36 -12.52 4.81
CA LEU A 151 15.29 -12.73 5.92
C LEU A 151 16.70 -12.99 5.39
N GLY A 152 17.68 -12.32 6.01
CA GLY A 152 19.08 -12.41 5.58
C GLY A 152 19.50 -11.40 4.51
N GLU A 153 18.58 -10.58 3.99
CA GLU A 153 18.94 -9.44 3.15
C GLU A 153 19.42 -8.24 4.00
N SER A 154 20.14 -7.32 3.36
CA SER A 154 20.50 -6.03 3.93
C SER A 154 19.70 -4.92 3.28
N VAL A 155 19.51 -3.83 4.02
CA VAL A 155 18.85 -2.63 3.53
C VAL A 155 19.82 -1.46 3.53
N TRP A 156 19.66 -0.61 2.54
CA TRP A 156 20.38 0.65 2.46
C TRP A 156 19.56 1.70 3.19
N LEU A 157 20.19 2.39 4.13
CA LEU A 157 19.58 3.44 4.92
C LEU A 157 20.28 4.76 4.60
N ARG A 158 19.52 5.75 4.13
CA ARG A 158 20.03 7.07 3.77
C ARG A 158 19.28 8.14 4.53
N TYR A 159 19.99 9.09 5.13
CA TYR A 159 19.33 10.23 5.77
C TYR A 159 18.63 11.08 4.71
N LYS A 160 17.40 11.51 5.00
CA LYS A 160 16.65 12.38 4.08
C LYS A 160 15.76 13.35 4.83
N ALA A 161 15.93 14.64 4.55
CA ALA A 161 15.10 15.69 5.10
C ALA A 161 13.84 15.84 4.23
N LEU A 162 12.74 15.21 4.67
CA LEU A 162 11.49 15.24 3.92
C LEU A 162 10.70 16.53 4.18
N PRO A 163 10.12 17.16 3.12
CA PRO A 163 9.21 18.27 3.29
C PRO A 163 7.87 17.80 3.89
N LEU A 164 7.12 18.72 4.49
CA LEU A 164 5.78 18.41 5.00
C LEU A 164 4.84 18.05 3.85
N CYS A 165 4.08 16.96 4.04
CA CYS A 165 3.03 16.57 3.11
C CYS A 165 1.82 17.51 3.25
N THR A 166 1.43 18.17 2.16
CA THR A 166 0.27 19.08 2.12
C THR A 166 -1.02 18.37 1.71
N SER A 167 -0.91 17.40 0.81
CA SER A 167 -2.04 16.61 0.33
C SER A 167 -1.59 15.23 -0.09
N VAL A 168 -2.36 14.20 0.27
CA VAL A 168 -2.14 12.82 -0.16
C VAL A 168 -3.41 12.30 -0.84
N LYS A 169 -3.22 11.57 -1.95
CA LYS A 169 -4.30 10.83 -2.60
C LYS A 169 -4.14 9.35 -2.28
N LEU A 170 -5.09 8.81 -1.54
CA LEU A 170 -5.13 7.40 -1.18
C LEU A 170 -6.17 6.68 -2.03
N VAL A 171 -5.82 5.50 -2.51
CA VAL A 171 -6.71 4.63 -3.28
C VAL A 171 -6.95 3.39 -2.45
N ALA A 172 -8.21 3.08 -2.21
CA ALA A 172 -8.60 1.87 -1.51
C ALA A 172 -8.38 0.65 -2.43
N SER A 173 -7.69 -0.35 -1.92
CA SER A 173 -7.50 -1.63 -2.59
C SER A 173 -8.18 -2.70 -1.75
N GLY A 174 -9.48 -2.91 -1.95
CA GLY A 174 -10.28 -3.90 -1.23
C GLY A 174 -11.76 -3.55 -1.09
N SER A 175 -12.60 -4.55 -0.83
CA SER A 175 -14.07 -4.43 -0.74
C SER A 175 -14.58 -3.90 0.61
N THR A 176 -13.73 -3.83 1.64
CA THR A 176 -14.12 -3.60 3.05
C THR A 176 -14.35 -2.14 3.43
N LEU A 177 -14.13 -1.19 2.51
CA LEU A 177 -14.18 0.23 2.83
C LEU A 177 -15.60 0.83 2.87
N GLY A 178 -16.56 0.17 2.22
CA GLY A 178 -17.88 0.75 1.91
C GLY A 178 -18.79 1.02 3.12
N ASP A 179 -18.51 0.38 4.27
CA ASP A 179 -19.42 0.41 5.43
C ASP A 179 -19.10 1.51 6.45
N TYR A 180 -18.03 2.29 6.26
CA TYR A 180 -17.63 3.35 7.20
C TYR A 180 -18.16 4.72 6.78
N ARG A 181 -19.11 5.28 7.56
CA ARG A 181 -19.59 6.66 7.38
C ARG A 181 -18.48 7.72 7.53
N ASP A 182 -17.46 7.45 8.36
CA ASP A 182 -16.39 8.40 8.68
C ASP A 182 -14.98 7.87 8.31
N PHE A 183 -14.84 7.26 7.14
CA PHE A 183 -13.58 6.63 6.72
C PHE A 183 -12.38 7.60 6.71
N ARG A 184 -12.62 8.87 6.39
CA ARG A 184 -11.59 9.92 6.42
C ARG A 184 -10.96 10.07 7.81
N SER A 185 -11.78 10.19 8.86
CA SER A 185 -11.31 10.37 10.23
C SER A 185 -10.55 9.15 10.75
N VAL A 186 -11.01 7.94 10.38
CA VAL A 186 -10.33 6.68 10.71
C VAL A 186 -8.94 6.64 10.06
N LEU A 187 -8.83 7.01 8.79
CA LEU A 187 -7.55 7.09 8.10
C LEU A 187 -6.64 8.17 8.68
N GLU A 188 -7.15 9.36 8.93
CA GLU A 188 -6.36 10.46 9.51
C GLU A 188 -5.78 10.05 10.85
N ARG A 189 -6.58 9.43 11.73
CA ARG A 189 -6.12 8.91 13.02
C ARG A 189 -5.13 7.76 12.87
N PHE A 190 -5.38 6.84 11.93
CA PHE A 190 -4.50 5.70 11.69
C PHE A 190 -3.12 6.15 11.18
N LEU A 191 -3.11 7.08 10.21
CA LEU A 191 -1.90 7.63 9.64
C LEU A 191 -1.15 8.45 10.69
N SER A 192 -1.82 9.34 11.43
CA SER A 192 -1.16 10.16 12.45
C SER A 192 -0.54 9.33 13.57
N ALA A 193 -1.14 8.19 13.94
CA ALA A 193 -0.65 7.35 15.02
C ALA A 193 0.52 6.44 14.60
N ASN A 194 0.46 5.91 13.37
CA ASN A 194 1.36 4.84 12.94
C ASN A 194 2.43 5.29 11.93
N PHE A 195 2.20 6.35 11.17
CA PHE A 195 3.07 6.76 10.07
C PHE A 195 3.67 8.15 10.32
N CYS A 196 4.99 8.24 10.21
CA CYS A 196 5.73 9.51 10.25
C CYS A 196 6.00 10.05 8.85
N THR A 197 6.13 9.15 7.87
CA THR A 197 6.46 9.44 6.48
C THR A 197 5.52 8.68 5.55
N LEU A 198 5.35 9.19 4.34
CA LEU A 198 4.55 8.55 3.29
C LEU A 198 5.35 8.53 2.01
N SER A 199 5.41 7.36 1.38
CA SER A 199 6.07 7.18 0.09
C SER A 199 5.04 6.96 -1.00
N LEU A 200 5.28 7.52 -2.18
CA LEU A 200 4.39 7.32 -3.31
C LEU A 200 4.41 5.83 -3.72
N GLY A 201 3.22 5.25 -3.92
CA GLY A 201 3.08 3.83 -4.24
C GLY A 201 3.19 2.90 -3.04
N GLN A 202 3.42 3.42 -1.82
CA GLN A 202 3.39 2.62 -0.60
C GLN A 202 1.98 2.08 -0.36
N VAL A 203 1.90 0.77 -0.19
CA VAL A 203 0.68 0.07 0.25
C VAL A 203 0.81 -0.21 1.73
N PHE A 204 -0.21 0.15 2.49
CA PHE A 204 -0.29 -0.13 3.92
C PHE A 204 -1.64 -0.75 4.25
N GLU A 205 -1.62 -1.74 5.14
CA GLU A 205 -2.83 -2.35 5.65
C GLU A 205 -3.36 -1.53 6.83
N VAL A 206 -4.58 -1.04 6.70
CA VAL A 206 -5.30 -0.39 7.80
C VAL A 206 -6.05 -1.48 8.56
N GLY A 207 -5.46 -1.96 9.65
CA GLY A 207 -6.15 -2.84 10.59
C GLY A 207 -7.01 -2.02 11.55
N GLY A 208 -8.33 -2.09 11.40
CA GLY A 208 -9.28 -1.51 12.36
C GLY A 208 -10.71 -1.73 11.87
N VAL A 209 -11.71 -2.06 12.67
CA VAL A 209 -11.89 -1.91 14.12
C VAL A 209 -12.87 -3.00 14.58
N LYS A 210 -12.60 -3.73 15.66
CA LYS A 210 -13.67 -4.46 16.37
C LYS A 210 -14.51 -3.40 17.08
N VAL A 211 -15.63 -3.01 16.47
CA VAL A 211 -16.65 -2.23 17.16
C VAL A 211 -17.44 -3.23 18.00
N GLN A 212 -17.47 -3.01 19.31
CA GLN A 212 -18.41 -3.68 20.20
C GLN A 212 -19.76 -2.97 20.13
#